data_AF-A0A8S1IW55-F1
#
_entry.id   AF-A0A8S1IW55-F1
#
_cell.length_a   1.000
_cell.length_b   1.000
_cell.length_c   1.000
_cell.angle_alpha   90.00
_cell.angle_beta   90.00
_cell.angle_gamma   90.00
#
_symmetry.space_group_name_H-M   'P 1'
#
loop_
_entity.id
_entity.type
_entity.pdbx_description
1 polymer ?
#
loop_
_entity_poly.entity_id
_entity_poly.type
_entity_poly.pdbx_seq_one_letter_code
_entity_poly.pdbx_strand_id
1 'polypeptide(L)'
;MQHPLRACSSAVLAFVKTGVNLTIEAGVTVRATAGTPAAALVIERGAKIFALGTQQEPITFTSATGIQDPNDPEFDPATARGRWGGLIILGNAPIIGGENSVEGLPEGMGLYGGNDPDDSSGVLRFVRVWFGGSEISPDNEINGITFAGVGRGTEVDHIEVAYNLDDGVEFFGGTVNAKFISVLFCGDDGIDTDEGYQGKLQFVFVITGTSGHHGFEMDSVGDETPRSSPQIYNVLIVGGSTDPGMVTSDQQKNGLIRLREGTGAHLGNLITVNVADKAVWLSNCTDALTVTQDIENRSGPDTLYFSPGNMLGPHTAPVRTSIGCRGKELRSWSKEEPNLVMVAETINDTVLFIDPRPRTGSSPVYRAVDDVPADFFTPVDYRGAFGEDLWLSGWSLLDEFGLIPDNVFGEFQEGVIQSDATWRSDTLHLLADQVFVASGATLTIQPGAVIKAYRDNGSGRAPSLVIERGAKILAEGRADRPITFTSVLNPRHLPARGTWGGVVILGNGLTSKGVSNVEGLEGVEYGGNNPDDDSGVLTYVRVWYGGDKIAPDNEINGVTFGAVGARTVVDHLEVA
;
A
#
# COMPACT_ATOMS: atom_id res chain seq x y z
N MET A 1 -31.67 25.09 -9.62
CA MET A 1 -32.32 24.39 -8.48
C MET A 1 -31.44 23.21 -8.14
N GLN A 2 -30.60 23.37 -7.11
CA GLN A 2 -29.74 22.32 -6.59
C GLN A 2 -30.58 21.43 -5.68
N HIS A 3 -30.66 20.14 -6.00
CA HIS A 3 -31.14 19.14 -5.06
C HIS A 3 -29.92 18.50 -4.40
N PRO A 4 -29.68 18.70 -3.09
CA PRO A 4 -28.75 17.84 -2.37
C PRO A 4 -29.36 16.44 -2.37
N LEU A 5 -28.60 15.45 -2.83
CA LEU A 5 -28.97 14.04 -2.74
C LEU A 5 -29.13 13.70 -1.25
N ARG A 6 -30.38 13.73 -0.77
CA ARG A 6 -30.75 13.18 0.54
C ARG A 6 -30.50 11.68 0.50
N ALA A 7 -29.90 11.16 1.56
CA ALA A 7 -29.71 9.73 1.80
C ALA A 7 -30.98 8.96 1.41
N CYS A 8 -30.90 8.22 0.30
CA CYS A 8 -32.04 7.53 -0.29
C CYS A 8 -32.06 6.11 0.27
N SER A 9 -32.83 5.90 1.34
CA SER A 9 -32.98 4.61 2.01
C SER A 9 -34.03 3.72 1.32
N SER A 10 -33.80 3.35 0.06
CA SER A 10 -34.39 2.16 -0.58
C SER A 10 -33.92 2.02 -2.04
N ALA A 11 -33.06 1.04 -2.35
CA ALA A 11 -33.21 0.18 -3.54
C ALA A 11 -32.04 -0.81 -3.68
N VAL A 12 -32.40 -1.92 -4.31
CA VAL A 12 -31.73 -3.21 -4.46
C VAL A 12 -30.61 -3.20 -5.51
N LEU A 13 -30.61 -2.24 -6.45
CA LEU A 13 -29.54 -1.91 -7.41
C LEU A 13 -29.85 -0.48 -7.88
N ALA A 14 -28.85 0.42 -7.99
CA ALA A 14 -29.05 1.80 -8.42
C ALA A 14 -28.47 2.01 -9.82
N PHE A 15 -29.31 2.39 -10.79
CA PHE A 15 -28.88 2.60 -12.17
C PHE A 15 -28.90 4.08 -12.55
N VAL A 16 -27.76 4.58 -13.03
CA VAL A 16 -27.70 5.85 -13.78
C VAL A 16 -28.00 5.54 -15.23
N LYS A 17 -29.17 5.96 -15.69
CA LYS A 17 -29.70 5.57 -17.00
C LYS A 17 -28.94 6.21 -18.17
N THR A 18 -28.94 5.53 -19.31
CA THR A 18 -28.37 6.02 -20.58
C THR A 18 -28.74 7.50 -20.83
N GLY A 19 -27.75 8.34 -21.18
CA GLY A 19 -27.94 9.77 -21.43
C GLY A 19 -28.03 10.66 -20.19
N VAL A 20 -27.90 10.09 -18.98
CA VAL A 20 -27.88 10.82 -17.71
C VAL A 20 -26.45 11.01 -17.22
N ASN A 21 -26.18 12.18 -16.63
CA ASN A 21 -24.94 12.47 -15.93
C ASN A 21 -25.20 12.48 -14.41
N LEU A 22 -24.47 11.66 -13.66
CA LEU A 22 -24.39 11.71 -12.21
C LEU A 22 -23.15 12.50 -11.80
N THR A 23 -23.31 13.56 -11.01
CA THR A 23 -22.18 14.30 -10.43
C THR A 23 -22.18 14.11 -8.92
N ILE A 24 -21.01 13.80 -8.37
CA ILE A 24 -20.78 13.61 -6.95
C ILE A 24 -19.65 14.57 -6.54
N GLU A 25 -19.96 15.46 -5.60
CA GLU A 25 -19.02 16.46 -5.10
C GLU A 25 -18.00 15.84 -4.15
N ALA A 26 -16.86 16.53 -3.97
CA ALA A 26 -15.81 16.12 -3.05
C ALA A 26 -16.34 15.90 -1.62
N GLY A 27 -15.77 14.92 -0.91
CA GLY A 27 -16.10 14.60 0.48
C GLY A 27 -17.43 13.85 0.69
N VAL A 28 -18.16 13.51 -0.39
CA VAL A 28 -19.42 12.75 -0.26
C VAL A 28 -19.14 11.30 0.11
N THR A 29 -19.81 10.82 1.16
CA THR A 29 -19.93 9.39 1.46
C THR A 29 -21.26 8.84 0.98
N VAL A 30 -21.23 7.86 0.07
CA VAL A 30 -22.37 7.08 -0.39
C VAL A 30 -22.40 5.76 0.37
N ARG A 31 -23.54 5.43 0.97
CA ARG A 31 -23.72 4.20 1.76
C ARG A 31 -24.75 3.27 1.12
N ALA A 32 -24.37 2.02 0.92
CA ALA A 32 -25.22 0.97 0.40
C ALA A 32 -25.64 0.01 1.52
N THR A 33 -26.92 -0.34 1.59
CA THR A 33 -27.40 -1.34 2.55
C THR A 33 -27.24 -2.74 1.97
N ALA A 34 -26.72 -3.67 2.77
CA ALA A 34 -26.68 -5.08 2.39
C ALA A 34 -28.07 -5.60 2.00
N GLY A 35 -28.14 -6.44 0.97
CA GLY A 35 -29.40 -6.95 0.43
C GLY A 35 -29.18 -8.13 -0.52
N THR A 36 -30.29 -8.73 -0.97
CA THR A 36 -30.30 -9.77 -1.99
C THR A 36 -31.31 -9.38 -3.09
N PRO A 37 -30.87 -9.15 -4.34
CA PRO A 37 -29.47 -9.07 -4.77
C PRO A 37 -28.70 -7.93 -4.08
N ALA A 38 -27.37 -8.03 -4.10
CA ALA A 38 -26.50 -7.06 -3.47
C ALA A 38 -26.65 -5.67 -4.10
N ALA A 39 -26.69 -4.63 -3.26
CA ALA A 39 -26.87 -3.27 -3.74
C ALA A 39 -25.59 -2.76 -4.44
N ALA A 40 -25.67 -2.41 -5.73
CA ALA A 40 -24.57 -1.85 -6.51
C ALA A 40 -24.97 -0.50 -7.14
N LEU A 41 -23.98 0.33 -7.48
CA LEU A 41 -24.18 1.51 -8.32
C LEU A 41 -23.72 1.17 -9.74
N VAL A 42 -24.66 1.19 -10.69
CA VAL A 42 -24.42 0.86 -12.09
C VAL A 42 -24.57 2.11 -12.96
N ILE A 43 -23.51 2.47 -13.68
CA ILE A 43 -23.51 3.51 -14.69
C ILE A 43 -23.75 2.84 -16.04
N GLU A 44 -24.95 3.00 -16.61
CA GLU A 44 -25.29 2.35 -17.87
C GLU A 44 -24.47 2.87 -19.05
N ARG A 45 -24.32 2.05 -20.10
CA ARG A 45 -23.68 2.45 -21.36
C ARG A 45 -24.33 3.72 -21.90
N GLY A 46 -23.52 4.74 -22.16
CA GLY A 46 -23.97 6.07 -22.60
C GLY A 46 -24.47 7.00 -21.48
N ALA A 47 -24.44 6.58 -20.22
CA ALA A 47 -24.51 7.44 -19.04
C ALA A 47 -23.10 7.89 -18.62
N LYS A 48 -23.00 8.87 -17.72
CA LYS A 48 -21.71 9.35 -17.19
C LYS A 48 -21.74 9.53 -15.68
N ILE A 49 -20.61 9.27 -15.05
CA ILE A 49 -20.32 9.62 -13.65
C ILE A 49 -19.21 10.67 -13.59
N PHE A 50 -19.40 11.70 -12.76
CA PHE A 50 -18.40 12.70 -12.45
C PHE A 50 -18.20 12.70 -10.93
N ALA A 51 -17.34 11.80 -10.44
CA ALA A 51 -16.94 11.72 -9.05
C ALA A 51 -15.66 12.54 -8.87
N LEU A 52 -15.81 13.76 -8.35
CA LEU A 52 -14.76 14.79 -8.34
C LEU A 52 -14.18 14.99 -6.95
N GLY A 53 -13.65 13.93 -6.35
CA GLY A 53 -12.98 13.98 -5.06
C GLY A 53 -11.67 14.77 -5.10
N THR A 54 -11.15 15.09 -3.92
CA THR A 54 -9.81 15.66 -3.74
C THR A 54 -9.02 14.84 -2.71
N GLN A 55 -7.71 15.04 -2.63
CA GLN A 55 -6.88 14.38 -1.63
C GLN A 55 -7.35 14.65 -0.19
N GLN A 56 -7.88 15.85 0.08
CA GLN A 56 -8.36 16.23 1.42
C GLN A 56 -9.84 15.87 1.63
N GLU A 57 -10.62 15.77 0.56
CA GLU A 57 -12.05 15.46 0.57
C GLU A 57 -12.36 14.37 -0.48
N PRO A 58 -11.91 13.13 -0.26
CA PRO A 58 -12.17 12.03 -1.17
C PRO A 58 -13.64 11.60 -1.13
N ILE A 59 -14.12 11.02 -2.23
CA ILE A 59 -15.46 10.43 -2.31
C ILE A 59 -15.37 8.98 -1.84
N THR A 60 -16.28 8.55 -0.95
CA THR A 60 -16.27 7.19 -0.41
C THR A 60 -17.59 6.48 -0.68
N PHE A 61 -17.56 5.38 -1.43
CA PHE A 61 -18.64 4.41 -1.53
C PHE A 61 -18.39 3.26 -0.55
N THR A 62 -19.37 2.96 0.30
CA THR A 62 -19.17 1.99 1.39
C THR A 62 -20.49 1.37 1.90
N SER A 63 -20.39 0.42 2.82
CA SER A 63 -21.52 -0.22 3.49
C SER A 63 -22.31 0.74 4.42
N ALA A 64 -23.60 0.47 4.61
CA ALA A 64 -24.47 1.13 5.58
C ALA A 64 -24.04 0.92 7.03
N THR A 65 -23.31 -0.16 7.33
CA THR A 65 -22.68 -0.40 8.65
C THR A 65 -21.54 0.59 8.92
N GLY A 66 -21.12 1.35 7.91
CA GLY A 66 -20.08 2.36 8.01
C GLY A 66 -18.69 1.82 7.73
N ILE A 67 -17.73 2.73 7.87
CA ILE A 67 -16.29 2.50 7.74
C ILE A 67 -15.81 1.89 9.06
N GLN A 68 -15.30 0.66 9.02
CA GLN A 68 -14.76 -0.03 10.20
C GLN A 68 -13.25 0.18 10.26
N ASP A 69 -12.72 0.47 11.46
CA ASP A 69 -11.27 0.61 11.69
C ASP A 69 -10.61 -0.78 11.66
N PRO A 70 -9.67 -1.03 10.73
CA PRO A 70 -8.92 -2.29 10.69
C PRO A 70 -8.09 -2.59 11.94
N ASN A 71 -7.84 -1.58 12.79
CA ASN A 71 -7.15 -1.75 14.07
C ASN A 71 -8.08 -2.05 15.24
N ASP A 72 -9.40 -2.00 15.04
CA ASP A 72 -10.33 -2.39 16.10
C ASP A 72 -10.14 -3.89 16.39
N PRO A 73 -9.89 -4.31 17.64
CA PRO A 73 -9.80 -5.72 17.99
C PRO A 73 -11.07 -6.53 17.66
N GLU A 74 -12.21 -5.86 17.46
CA GLU A 74 -13.47 -6.46 17.03
C GLU A 74 -13.63 -6.49 15.50
N PHE A 75 -12.71 -5.90 14.73
CA PHE A 75 -12.71 -5.97 13.28
C PHE A 75 -12.38 -7.39 12.81
N ASP A 76 -13.31 -7.95 12.03
CA ASP A 76 -13.12 -9.24 11.37
C ASP A 76 -13.17 -9.04 9.85
N PRO A 77 -12.02 -9.07 9.16
CA PRO A 77 -11.95 -8.92 7.70
C PRO A 77 -12.86 -9.90 6.95
N ALA A 78 -13.02 -11.13 7.46
CA ALA A 78 -13.83 -12.16 6.79
C ALA A 78 -15.31 -11.79 6.75
N THR A 79 -15.80 -11.05 7.75
CA THR A 79 -17.18 -10.56 7.76
C THR A 79 -17.29 -9.12 7.27
N ALA A 80 -16.19 -8.38 7.16
CA ALA A 80 -16.21 -6.99 6.70
C ALA A 80 -16.44 -6.87 5.18
N ARG A 81 -15.96 -7.86 4.41
CA ARG A 81 -16.15 -7.94 2.95
C ARG A 81 -17.60 -8.25 2.57
N GLY A 82 -17.98 -7.94 1.34
CA GLY A 82 -19.22 -8.47 0.75
C GLY A 82 -20.50 -7.76 1.18
N ARG A 83 -20.39 -6.52 1.65
CA ARG A 83 -21.52 -5.81 2.29
C ARG A 83 -22.42 -5.11 1.28
N TRP A 84 -21.95 -4.91 0.06
CA TRP A 84 -22.67 -4.32 -1.07
C TRP A 84 -21.93 -4.64 -2.38
N GLY A 85 -22.59 -4.47 -3.53
CA GLY A 85 -22.13 -4.98 -4.82
C GLY A 85 -21.12 -4.13 -5.61
N GLY A 86 -20.61 -3.03 -5.06
CA GLY A 86 -19.60 -2.22 -5.73
C GLY A 86 -20.10 -1.23 -6.80
N LEU A 87 -19.14 -0.68 -7.55
CA LEU A 87 -19.34 0.32 -8.60
C LEU A 87 -19.10 -0.31 -9.98
N ILE A 88 -20.14 -0.37 -10.80
CA ILE A 88 -20.08 -0.97 -12.14
C ILE A 88 -20.26 0.14 -13.18
N ILE A 89 -19.31 0.25 -14.11
CA ILE A 89 -19.33 1.26 -15.17
C ILE A 89 -19.34 0.54 -16.52
N LEU A 90 -20.42 0.75 -17.27
CA LEU A 90 -20.63 0.16 -18.58
C LEU A 90 -20.31 1.20 -19.66
N GLY A 91 -19.38 0.88 -20.55
CA GLY A 91 -18.97 1.75 -21.65
C GLY A 91 -19.29 1.17 -23.03
N ASN A 92 -18.95 1.95 -24.05
CA ASN A 92 -19.17 1.67 -25.46
C ASN A 92 -17.86 1.37 -26.24
N ALA A 93 -16.76 1.12 -25.52
CA ALA A 93 -15.48 0.77 -26.12
C ALA A 93 -15.42 -0.69 -26.57
N PRO A 94 -14.55 -1.02 -27.54
CA PRO A 94 -14.43 -2.37 -28.06
C PRO A 94 -14.08 -3.40 -26.99
N ILE A 95 -14.71 -4.56 -27.11
CA ILE A 95 -14.44 -5.79 -26.36
C ILE A 95 -14.41 -6.96 -27.36
N ILE A 96 -13.95 -8.12 -26.93
CA ILE A 96 -14.09 -9.35 -27.73
C ILE A 96 -15.58 -9.66 -27.92
N GLY A 97 -15.98 -10.08 -29.13
CA GLY A 97 -17.38 -10.37 -29.46
C GLY A 97 -18.29 -9.14 -29.67
N GLY A 98 -17.82 -7.93 -29.38
CA GLY A 98 -18.47 -6.65 -29.70
C GLY A 98 -19.42 -6.11 -28.62
N GLU A 99 -20.30 -6.94 -28.06
CA GLU A 99 -21.18 -6.57 -26.94
C GLU A 99 -21.36 -7.76 -26.00
N ASN A 100 -21.43 -7.50 -24.69
CA ASN A 100 -21.68 -8.51 -23.66
C ASN A 100 -22.47 -7.88 -22.49
N SER A 101 -22.89 -8.66 -21.51
CA SER A 101 -23.56 -8.17 -20.29
C SER A 101 -22.75 -8.57 -19.07
N VAL A 102 -22.49 -7.62 -18.17
CA VAL A 102 -21.78 -7.89 -16.92
C VAL A 102 -22.60 -8.89 -16.10
N GLU A 103 -21.91 -9.90 -15.58
CA GLU A 103 -22.48 -10.90 -14.69
C GLU A 103 -22.93 -10.31 -13.34
N GLY A 104 -23.62 -11.12 -12.55
CA GLY A 104 -24.22 -10.74 -11.26
C GLY A 104 -25.37 -9.74 -11.33
N LEU A 105 -25.61 -9.11 -12.49
CA LEU A 105 -26.73 -8.22 -12.76
C LEU A 105 -27.96 -8.97 -13.30
N PRO A 106 -29.18 -8.45 -13.09
CA PRO A 106 -30.40 -9.07 -13.61
C PRO A 106 -30.39 -9.19 -15.14
N GLU A 107 -30.99 -10.27 -15.65
CA GLU A 107 -31.11 -10.53 -17.08
C GLU A 107 -31.66 -9.31 -17.85
N GLY A 108 -31.00 -8.97 -18.96
CA GLY A 108 -31.34 -7.80 -19.78
C GLY A 108 -30.85 -6.46 -19.24
N MET A 109 -30.08 -6.46 -18.16
CA MET A 109 -29.31 -5.32 -17.67
C MET A 109 -27.81 -5.58 -17.89
N GLY A 110 -26.94 -4.61 -17.59
CA GLY A 110 -25.50 -4.84 -17.64
C GLY A 110 -24.85 -4.75 -19.03
N LEU A 111 -25.59 -4.38 -20.08
CA LEU A 111 -25.05 -4.31 -21.45
C LEU A 111 -23.89 -3.31 -21.59
N TYR A 112 -22.75 -3.79 -22.09
CA TYR A 112 -21.54 -3.03 -22.36
C TYR A 112 -20.90 -3.47 -23.69
N GLY A 113 -19.79 -2.80 -24.05
CA GLY A 113 -19.08 -3.04 -25.30
C GLY A 113 -19.59 -2.14 -26.42
N GLY A 114 -18.90 -2.13 -27.55
CA GLY A 114 -19.26 -1.30 -28.69
C GLY A 114 -18.09 -1.15 -29.65
N ASN A 115 -18.02 0.00 -30.32
CA ASN A 115 -17.01 0.27 -31.35
C ASN A 115 -16.27 1.60 -31.15
N ASP A 116 -16.47 2.28 -30.02
CA ASP A 116 -15.88 3.59 -29.76
C ASP A 116 -14.75 3.49 -28.72
N PRO A 117 -13.49 3.29 -29.13
CA PRO A 117 -12.38 3.24 -28.19
C PRO A 117 -12.17 4.58 -27.44
N ASP A 118 -12.73 5.68 -27.94
CA ASP A 118 -12.64 7.00 -27.31
C ASP A 118 -13.88 7.33 -26.47
N ASP A 119 -14.76 6.35 -26.22
CA ASP A 119 -15.92 6.52 -25.34
C ASP A 119 -15.51 7.06 -23.97
N SER A 120 -16.43 7.81 -23.35
CA SER A 120 -16.19 8.49 -22.08
C SER A 120 -17.39 8.30 -21.16
N SER A 121 -17.19 7.47 -20.15
CA SER A 121 -18.10 7.26 -19.02
C SER A 121 -17.94 8.32 -17.92
N GLY A 122 -17.06 9.31 -18.12
CA GLY A 122 -16.90 10.48 -17.24
C GLY A 122 -15.56 10.53 -16.51
N VAL A 123 -15.58 10.82 -15.20
CA VAL A 123 -14.41 11.09 -14.37
C VAL A 123 -14.54 10.41 -13.00
N LEU A 124 -13.50 9.68 -12.59
CA LEU A 124 -13.27 9.23 -11.22
C LEU A 124 -11.97 9.87 -10.71
N ARG A 125 -12.09 10.73 -9.69
CA ARG A 125 -10.94 11.34 -9.02
C ARG A 125 -11.03 11.23 -7.50
N PHE A 126 -9.98 10.71 -6.85
CA PHE A 126 -9.93 10.44 -5.40
C PHE A 126 -11.20 9.71 -4.92
N VAL A 127 -11.44 8.54 -5.51
CA VAL A 127 -12.61 7.70 -5.23
C VAL A 127 -12.19 6.47 -4.44
N ARG A 128 -12.87 6.21 -3.33
CA ARG A 128 -12.71 5.03 -2.48
C ARG A 128 -13.94 4.13 -2.61
N VAL A 129 -13.75 2.84 -2.80
CA VAL A 129 -14.80 1.81 -2.78
C VAL A 129 -14.41 0.77 -1.74
N TRP A 130 -15.11 0.75 -0.61
CA TRP A 130 -14.75 -0.11 0.52
C TRP A 130 -15.86 -1.09 0.89
N PHE A 131 -15.47 -2.28 1.35
CA PHE A 131 -16.38 -3.32 1.85
C PHE A 131 -17.38 -3.82 0.79
N GLY A 132 -16.99 -3.71 -0.48
CA GLY A 132 -17.80 -4.07 -1.64
C GLY A 132 -17.76 -5.56 -1.99
N GLY A 133 -18.16 -5.85 -3.22
CA GLY A 133 -18.16 -7.17 -3.82
C GLY A 133 -19.36 -8.02 -3.37
N SER A 134 -19.76 -8.98 -4.18
CA SER A 134 -20.73 -10.00 -3.77
C SER A 134 -20.68 -11.21 -4.67
N GLU A 135 -20.62 -12.39 -4.06
CA GLU A 135 -20.91 -13.66 -4.75
C GLU A 135 -22.43 -13.80 -4.89
N ILE A 136 -22.95 -13.84 -6.12
CA ILE A 136 -24.40 -13.98 -6.36
C ILE A 136 -24.78 -15.46 -6.48
N SER A 137 -23.93 -16.23 -7.16
CA SER A 137 -23.91 -17.69 -7.22
C SER A 137 -22.49 -18.13 -7.64
N PRO A 138 -22.13 -19.44 -7.58
CA PRO A 138 -20.79 -19.86 -8.02
C PRO A 138 -20.50 -19.43 -9.46
N ASP A 139 -19.33 -18.84 -9.68
CA ASP A 139 -18.84 -18.31 -10.97
C ASP A 139 -19.78 -17.21 -11.53
N ASN A 140 -20.31 -16.35 -10.66
CA ASN A 140 -21.19 -15.25 -10.98
C ASN A 140 -21.16 -14.20 -9.87
N GLU A 141 -20.25 -13.24 -10.01
CA GLU A 141 -19.91 -12.30 -8.96
C GLU A 141 -19.95 -10.84 -9.43
N ILE A 142 -19.87 -9.91 -8.48
CA ILE A 142 -19.71 -8.48 -8.77
C ILE A 142 -18.59 -7.93 -7.90
N ASN A 143 -17.82 -7.01 -8.48
CA ASN A 143 -16.49 -6.62 -7.99
C ASN A 143 -16.48 -5.25 -7.30
N GLY A 144 -15.31 -4.80 -6.85
CA GLY A 144 -15.18 -3.49 -6.22
C GLY A 144 -15.46 -2.38 -7.21
N ILE A 145 -14.61 -2.25 -8.23
CA ILE A 145 -14.86 -1.41 -9.40
C ILE A 145 -14.75 -2.24 -10.66
N THR A 146 -15.87 -2.36 -11.38
CA THR A 146 -15.90 -3.02 -12.70
C THR A 146 -15.90 -1.97 -13.81
N PHE A 147 -14.89 -2.00 -14.67
CA PHE A 147 -14.81 -1.23 -15.91
C PHE A 147 -15.13 -2.14 -17.10
N ALA A 148 -16.41 -2.20 -17.48
CA ALA A 148 -16.85 -3.05 -18.58
C ALA A 148 -16.94 -2.23 -19.89
N GLY A 149 -16.02 -2.49 -20.83
CA GLY A 149 -15.99 -1.80 -22.13
C GLY A 149 -15.83 -0.29 -22.02
N VAL A 150 -15.11 0.21 -21.01
CA VAL A 150 -14.93 1.65 -20.78
C VAL A 150 -13.84 2.21 -21.69
N GLY A 151 -14.12 3.35 -22.34
CA GLY A 151 -13.20 3.97 -23.31
C GLY A 151 -12.16 4.90 -22.70
N ARG A 152 -11.11 5.19 -23.48
CA ARG A 152 -9.97 6.03 -23.08
C ARG A 152 -10.31 7.51 -22.91
N GLY A 153 -11.52 7.92 -23.30
CA GLY A 153 -12.07 9.24 -23.00
C GLY A 153 -12.54 9.40 -21.55
N THR A 154 -12.54 8.32 -20.77
CA THR A 154 -12.83 8.33 -19.32
C THR A 154 -11.55 8.67 -18.53
N GLU A 155 -11.63 9.60 -17.59
CA GLU A 155 -10.52 9.94 -16.70
C GLU A 155 -10.62 9.14 -15.40
N VAL A 156 -9.56 8.41 -15.05
CA VAL A 156 -9.45 7.66 -13.80
C VAL A 156 -8.11 7.99 -13.14
N ASP A 157 -8.17 8.71 -12.02
CA ASP A 157 -7.00 9.26 -11.32
C ASP A 157 -7.22 9.18 -9.81
N HIS A 158 -6.41 8.42 -9.08
CA HIS A 158 -6.59 8.12 -7.65
C HIS A 158 -7.90 7.37 -7.36
N ILE A 159 -7.87 6.05 -7.53
CA ILE A 159 -8.93 5.15 -7.09
C ILE A 159 -8.40 4.15 -6.07
N GLU A 160 -9.22 3.83 -5.08
CA GLU A 160 -8.91 2.80 -4.09
C GLU A 160 -10.06 1.83 -3.93
N VAL A 161 -9.72 0.54 -3.87
CA VAL A 161 -10.62 -0.52 -3.44
C VAL A 161 -10.05 -1.21 -2.22
N ALA A 162 -10.85 -1.38 -1.16
CA ALA A 162 -10.39 -2.06 0.05
C ALA A 162 -11.46 -2.96 0.65
N TYR A 163 -11.03 -4.13 1.15
CA TYR A 163 -11.93 -5.13 1.73
C TYR A 163 -13.11 -5.48 0.81
N ASN A 164 -12.85 -5.61 -0.50
CA ASN A 164 -13.82 -6.19 -1.42
C ASN A 164 -13.92 -7.70 -1.21
N LEU A 165 -15.10 -8.30 -1.35
CA LEU A 165 -15.24 -9.76 -1.24
C LEU A 165 -14.56 -10.51 -2.38
N ASP A 166 -14.65 -9.92 -3.55
CA ASP A 166 -14.13 -10.47 -4.80
C ASP A 166 -13.02 -9.55 -5.32
N ASP A 167 -12.82 -9.46 -6.62
CA ASP A 167 -11.82 -8.61 -7.24
C ASP A 167 -11.90 -7.15 -6.82
N GLY A 168 -10.73 -6.56 -6.61
CA GLY A 168 -10.61 -5.14 -6.32
C GLY A 168 -11.07 -4.29 -7.50
N VAL A 169 -10.33 -4.37 -8.61
CA VAL A 169 -10.66 -3.68 -9.85
C VAL A 169 -10.59 -4.65 -11.01
N GLU A 170 -11.65 -4.71 -11.80
CA GLU A 170 -11.76 -5.62 -12.92
C GLU A 170 -12.04 -4.85 -14.22
N PHE A 171 -11.36 -5.25 -15.29
CA PHE A 171 -11.50 -4.68 -16.62
C PHE A 171 -12.01 -5.72 -17.61
N PHE A 172 -13.32 -5.70 -17.91
CA PHE A 172 -13.88 -6.46 -19.02
C PHE A 172 -13.71 -5.68 -20.33
N GLY A 173 -12.58 -5.88 -21.01
CA GLY A 173 -12.29 -5.25 -22.28
C GLY A 173 -12.20 -3.72 -22.19
N GLY A 174 -12.33 -3.04 -23.33
CA GLY A 174 -12.23 -1.58 -23.38
C GLY A 174 -10.80 -1.04 -23.41
N THR A 175 -10.67 0.27 -23.22
CA THR A 175 -9.41 1.00 -23.44
C THR A 175 -9.14 2.12 -22.43
N VAL A 176 -9.93 2.17 -21.35
CA VAL A 176 -9.75 3.14 -20.27
C VAL A 176 -8.31 3.12 -19.75
N ASN A 177 -7.79 4.28 -19.37
CA ASN A 177 -6.48 4.37 -18.72
C ASN A 177 -6.66 4.86 -17.29
N ALA A 178 -5.83 4.40 -16.36
CA ALA A 178 -5.92 4.76 -14.96
C ALA A 178 -4.54 5.00 -14.31
N LYS A 179 -4.46 6.01 -13.44
CA LYS A 179 -3.27 6.27 -12.60
C LYS A 179 -3.62 6.28 -11.12
N PHE A 180 -2.64 5.88 -10.29
CA PHE A 180 -2.74 5.88 -8.82
C PHE A 180 -3.88 4.98 -8.35
N ILE A 181 -3.64 3.68 -8.44
CA ILE A 181 -4.62 2.64 -8.12
C ILE A 181 -4.14 1.92 -6.86
N SER A 182 -4.95 1.94 -5.80
CA SER A 182 -4.68 1.25 -4.54
C SER A 182 -5.70 0.11 -4.38
N VAL A 183 -5.24 -1.12 -4.14
CA VAL A 183 -6.13 -2.26 -3.87
C VAL A 183 -5.64 -2.99 -2.63
N LEU A 184 -6.48 -3.05 -1.60
CA LEU A 184 -6.08 -3.50 -0.26
C LEU A 184 -7.01 -4.60 0.26
N PHE A 185 -6.44 -5.77 0.56
CA PHE A 185 -7.12 -6.84 1.30
C PHE A 185 -8.43 -7.30 0.65
N CYS A 186 -8.48 -7.41 -0.68
CA CYS A 186 -9.61 -7.99 -1.38
C CYS A 186 -9.64 -9.52 -1.18
N GLY A 187 -10.81 -10.12 -1.35
CA GLY A 187 -11.00 -11.55 -1.09
C GLY A 187 -10.59 -12.45 -2.27
N ASP A 188 -10.54 -11.89 -3.48
CA ASP A 188 -9.97 -12.54 -4.66
C ASP A 188 -8.79 -11.70 -5.23
N ASP A 189 -8.86 -11.21 -6.47
CA ASP A 189 -7.73 -10.60 -7.13
C ASP A 189 -7.63 -9.08 -6.93
N GLY A 190 -6.41 -8.56 -6.97
CA GLY A 190 -6.19 -7.12 -6.87
C GLY A 190 -6.68 -6.39 -8.11
N ILE A 191 -6.08 -6.73 -9.25
CA ILE A 191 -6.50 -6.29 -10.58
C ILE A 191 -6.77 -7.51 -11.44
N ASP A 192 -7.96 -7.57 -12.01
CA ASP A 192 -8.32 -8.53 -13.06
C ASP A 192 -8.46 -7.82 -14.41
N THR A 193 -7.99 -8.44 -15.49
CA THR A 193 -8.28 -8.00 -16.85
C THR A 193 -8.72 -9.16 -17.73
N ASP A 194 -9.82 -9.00 -18.46
CA ASP A 194 -10.29 -9.96 -19.45
C ASP A 194 -10.89 -9.25 -20.68
N GLU A 195 -11.55 -10.00 -21.57
CA GLU A 195 -12.42 -9.53 -22.66
C GLU A 195 -11.74 -8.57 -23.65
N GLY A 196 -10.41 -8.68 -23.75
CA GLY A 196 -9.61 -7.94 -24.73
C GLY A 196 -9.17 -6.57 -24.26
N TYR A 197 -8.98 -6.34 -22.96
CA TYR A 197 -8.62 -5.02 -22.43
C TYR A 197 -7.30 -4.47 -23.02
N GLN A 198 -7.32 -3.22 -23.52
CA GLN A 198 -6.19 -2.56 -24.21
C GLN A 198 -5.68 -1.30 -23.49
N GLY A 199 -6.08 -1.09 -22.24
CA GLY A 199 -5.81 0.14 -21.51
C GLY A 199 -4.37 0.28 -21.01
N LYS A 200 -4.12 1.38 -20.30
CA LYS A 200 -2.84 1.70 -19.68
C LYS A 200 -3.01 1.99 -18.19
N LEU A 201 -2.15 1.41 -17.36
CA LEU A 201 -2.17 1.55 -15.90
C LEU A 201 -0.81 2.04 -15.40
N GLN A 202 -0.78 3.03 -14.50
CA GLN A 202 0.47 3.48 -13.86
C GLN A 202 0.31 3.81 -12.38
N PHE A 203 1.33 3.50 -11.57
CA PHE A 203 1.32 3.69 -10.11
C PHE A 203 0.22 2.83 -9.47
N VAL A 204 0.44 1.52 -9.51
CA VAL A 204 -0.50 0.52 -9.01
C VAL A 204 0.09 -0.12 -7.75
N PHE A 205 -0.63 -0.01 -6.64
CA PHE A 205 -0.26 -0.61 -5.36
C PHE A 205 -1.31 -1.63 -4.95
N VAL A 206 -0.87 -2.87 -4.70
CA VAL A 206 -1.75 -3.96 -4.28
C VAL A 206 -1.19 -4.63 -3.02
N ILE A 207 -2.04 -4.85 -2.02
CA ILE A 207 -1.78 -5.74 -0.89
C ILE A 207 -2.86 -6.83 -0.92
N THR A 208 -2.47 -8.10 -1.09
CA THR A 208 -3.45 -9.20 -1.18
C THR A 208 -4.04 -9.56 0.19
N GLY A 209 -3.23 -9.47 1.25
CA GLY A 209 -3.59 -10.02 2.56
C GLY A 209 -3.59 -11.55 2.56
N THR A 210 -4.27 -12.14 3.54
CA THR A 210 -4.33 -13.60 3.76
C THR A 210 -5.37 -14.31 2.93
N SER A 211 -6.33 -13.57 2.36
CA SER A 211 -7.47 -14.16 1.65
C SER A 211 -7.37 -14.00 0.14
N GLY A 212 -6.87 -12.85 -0.36
CA GLY A 212 -6.78 -12.59 -1.79
C GLY A 212 -5.89 -13.61 -2.52
N HIS A 213 -6.25 -13.93 -3.76
CA HIS A 213 -5.57 -14.97 -4.53
C HIS A 213 -4.35 -14.43 -5.27
N HIS A 214 -4.53 -13.40 -6.08
CA HIS A 214 -3.48 -12.80 -6.89
C HIS A 214 -3.43 -11.28 -6.70
N GLY A 215 -2.23 -10.73 -6.86
CA GLY A 215 -2.08 -9.30 -7.02
C GLY A 215 -2.68 -8.86 -8.33
N PHE A 216 -2.34 -9.57 -9.42
CA PHE A 216 -2.95 -9.47 -10.73
C PHE A 216 -3.39 -10.86 -11.23
N GLU A 217 -4.62 -10.97 -11.73
CA GLU A 217 -5.04 -12.01 -12.67
C GLU A 217 -5.24 -11.35 -14.04
N MET A 218 -4.75 -11.96 -15.11
CA MET A 218 -4.77 -11.36 -16.43
C MET A 218 -5.10 -12.41 -17.47
N ASP A 219 -6.28 -12.27 -18.05
CA ASP A 219 -6.92 -13.22 -18.93
C ASP A 219 -7.33 -12.57 -20.26
N SER A 220 -7.82 -13.42 -21.15
CA SER A 220 -8.48 -13.06 -22.40
C SER A 220 -9.39 -14.21 -22.82
N VAL A 221 -10.17 -14.02 -23.89
CA VAL A 221 -11.02 -15.10 -24.45
C VAL A 221 -10.20 -15.98 -25.40
N GLY A 222 -9.22 -16.70 -24.85
CA GLY A 222 -8.31 -17.54 -25.63
C GLY A 222 -7.54 -16.77 -26.72
N ASP A 223 -7.47 -17.29 -27.95
CA ASP A 223 -6.78 -16.62 -29.07
C ASP A 223 -7.63 -15.58 -29.82
N GLU A 224 -8.81 -15.23 -29.32
CA GLU A 224 -9.66 -14.22 -29.95
C GLU A 224 -8.99 -12.84 -29.94
N THR A 225 -9.26 -12.05 -30.98
CA THR A 225 -8.60 -10.76 -31.18
C THR A 225 -9.57 -9.58 -31.06
N PRO A 226 -9.13 -8.43 -30.49
CA PRO A 226 -7.82 -8.22 -29.88
C PRO A 226 -7.71 -8.98 -28.54
N ARG A 227 -6.59 -9.68 -28.36
CA ARG A 227 -6.20 -10.27 -27.07
C ARG A 227 -5.99 -9.18 -26.05
N SER A 228 -6.32 -9.41 -24.79
CA SER A 228 -6.01 -8.49 -23.69
C SER A 228 -4.52 -8.16 -23.75
N SER A 229 -4.17 -6.87 -23.78
CA SER A 229 -2.79 -6.42 -23.91
C SER A 229 -2.58 -5.07 -23.21
N PRO A 230 -2.84 -5.00 -21.89
CA PRO A 230 -2.66 -3.77 -21.16
C PRO A 230 -1.19 -3.40 -21.03
N GLN A 231 -0.92 -2.10 -20.94
CA GLN A 231 0.42 -1.58 -20.65
C GLN A 231 0.46 -1.07 -19.22
N ILE A 232 1.26 -1.71 -18.37
CA ILE A 232 1.27 -1.49 -16.93
C ILE A 232 2.69 -1.18 -16.48
N TYR A 233 2.87 -0.02 -15.86
CA TYR A 233 4.16 0.44 -15.36
C TYR A 233 4.06 0.93 -13.91
N ASN A 234 5.17 0.84 -13.17
CA ASN A 234 5.29 1.35 -11.80
C ASN A 234 4.29 0.67 -10.86
N VAL A 235 4.56 -0.60 -10.56
CA VAL A 235 3.67 -1.46 -9.78
C VAL A 235 4.38 -1.98 -8.54
N LEU A 236 3.74 -1.91 -7.38
CA LEU A 236 4.16 -2.64 -6.19
C LEU A 236 3.05 -3.59 -5.76
N ILE A 237 3.35 -4.89 -5.73
CA ILE A 237 2.46 -5.93 -5.22
C ILE A 237 3.08 -6.53 -3.96
N VAL A 238 2.34 -6.53 -2.86
CA VAL A 238 2.70 -7.13 -1.59
C VAL A 238 1.78 -8.32 -1.33
N GLY A 239 2.34 -9.52 -1.37
CA GLY A 239 1.60 -10.75 -1.06
C GLY A 239 1.37 -10.94 0.46
N GLY A 240 0.52 -11.91 0.79
CA GLY A 240 0.22 -12.28 2.19
C GLY A 240 1.23 -13.22 2.87
N SER A 241 2.26 -13.68 2.14
CA SER A 241 3.25 -14.68 2.61
C SER A 241 2.68 -16.05 3.06
N THR A 242 1.36 -16.24 3.09
CA THR A 242 0.67 -17.53 3.31
C THR A 242 -0.21 -17.89 2.13
N ASP A 243 -0.51 -19.18 1.97
CA ASP A 243 -1.46 -19.66 0.96
C ASP A 243 -2.89 -19.63 1.53
N PRO A 244 -3.84 -18.85 0.96
CA PRO A 244 -5.24 -18.86 1.40
C PRO A 244 -5.97 -20.22 1.27
N GLY A 245 -5.37 -21.25 0.64
CA GLY A 245 -6.04 -22.51 0.28
C GLY A 245 -6.86 -22.40 -1.03
N MET A 246 -7.31 -23.53 -1.58
CA MET A 246 -8.23 -23.56 -2.73
C MET A 246 -9.68 -23.61 -2.24
N VAL A 247 -10.55 -22.72 -2.71
CA VAL A 247 -12.01 -22.78 -2.44
C VAL A 247 -12.74 -23.44 -3.63
N THR A 248 -12.29 -23.21 -4.86
CA THR A 248 -12.80 -23.83 -6.10
C THR A 248 -11.68 -24.51 -6.92
N SER A 249 -12.03 -25.21 -8.00
CA SER A 249 -11.04 -25.87 -8.87
C SER A 249 -10.28 -24.93 -9.82
N ASP A 250 -10.77 -23.70 -9.98
CA ASP A 250 -10.16 -22.68 -10.84
C ASP A 250 -9.20 -21.76 -10.06
N GLN A 251 -9.36 -21.67 -8.74
CA GLN A 251 -8.47 -20.98 -7.78
C GLN A 251 -7.14 -21.70 -7.54
N GLN A 252 -6.55 -22.25 -8.60
CA GLN A 252 -5.24 -22.88 -8.53
C GLN A 252 -4.15 -21.83 -8.36
N LYS A 253 -3.69 -21.65 -7.12
CA LYS A 253 -2.65 -20.72 -6.68
C LYS A 253 -1.30 -20.96 -7.31
N ASN A 254 -1.13 -20.46 -8.51
CA ASN A 254 0.19 -20.33 -9.07
C ASN A 254 0.36 -18.86 -9.41
N GLY A 255 1.23 -18.14 -8.69
CA GLY A 255 1.59 -16.76 -9.03
C GLY A 255 0.96 -15.71 -8.13
N LEU A 256 1.74 -14.70 -7.72
CA LEU A 256 1.20 -13.42 -7.25
C LEU A 256 0.75 -12.55 -8.45
N ILE A 257 1.32 -12.82 -9.62
CA ILE A 257 0.83 -12.39 -10.92
C ILE A 257 0.47 -13.66 -11.67
N ARG A 258 -0.82 -13.83 -11.95
CA ARG A 258 -1.36 -14.93 -12.73
C ARG A 258 -1.71 -14.41 -14.11
N LEU A 259 -1.15 -15.07 -15.11
CA LEU A 259 -1.39 -14.79 -16.51
C LEU A 259 -2.02 -16.05 -17.11
N ARG A 260 -3.17 -15.93 -17.77
CA ARG A 260 -3.82 -17.09 -18.39
C ARG A 260 -4.20 -16.80 -19.83
N GLU A 261 -5.03 -17.69 -20.35
CA GLU A 261 -5.25 -17.95 -21.76
C GLU A 261 -5.39 -16.66 -22.56
N GLY A 262 -4.63 -16.55 -23.64
CA GLY A 262 -4.86 -15.40 -24.50
C GLY A 262 -4.40 -14.05 -23.97
N THR A 263 -3.82 -13.92 -22.78
CA THR A 263 -3.34 -12.60 -22.35
C THR A 263 -1.97 -12.26 -22.98
N GLY A 264 -1.84 -11.06 -23.54
CA GLY A 264 -0.60 -10.32 -23.70
C GLY A 264 -0.51 -9.25 -22.62
N ALA A 265 0.64 -8.60 -22.45
CA ALA A 265 0.78 -7.46 -21.53
C ALA A 265 2.15 -6.81 -21.71
N HIS A 266 2.28 -5.52 -21.37
CA HIS A 266 3.57 -4.88 -21.18
C HIS A 266 3.75 -4.56 -19.70
N LEU A 267 4.63 -5.30 -19.01
CA LEU A 267 4.88 -5.15 -17.57
C LEU A 267 6.31 -4.63 -17.34
N GLY A 268 6.44 -3.38 -16.88
CA GLY A 268 7.73 -2.74 -16.58
C GLY A 268 7.71 -1.97 -15.26
N ASN A 269 8.88 -1.67 -14.70
CA ASN A 269 9.01 -1.00 -13.40
C ASN A 269 8.18 -1.66 -12.28
N LEU A 270 8.09 -2.99 -12.28
CA LEU A 270 7.28 -3.76 -11.33
C LEU A 270 8.13 -4.31 -10.18
N ILE A 271 7.57 -4.29 -8.97
CA ILE A 271 8.14 -4.89 -7.75
C ILE A 271 7.11 -5.84 -7.15
N THR A 272 7.52 -7.08 -6.86
CA THR A 272 6.76 -8.00 -6.00
C THR A 272 7.55 -8.32 -4.74
N VAL A 273 6.90 -8.26 -3.57
CA VAL A 273 7.43 -8.72 -2.28
C VAL A 273 6.43 -9.66 -1.60
N ASN A 274 6.84 -10.38 -0.55
CA ASN A 274 5.99 -11.30 0.21
C ASN A 274 5.34 -12.42 -0.64
N VAL A 275 6.11 -12.97 -1.57
CA VAL A 275 5.66 -14.03 -2.48
C VAL A 275 5.60 -15.37 -1.76
N ALA A 276 4.41 -16.00 -1.71
CA ALA A 276 4.20 -17.28 -1.03
C ALA A 276 4.76 -18.50 -1.80
N ASP A 277 4.53 -18.58 -3.13
CA ASP A 277 5.06 -19.67 -3.98
C ASP A 277 5.76 -19.14 -5.24
N LYS A 278 4.99 -18.55 -6.17
CA LYS A 278 5.50 -18.03 -7.45
C LYS A 278 5.21 -16.55 -7.55
N ALA A 279 6.16 -15.76 -8.03
CA ALA A 279 5.90 -14.34 -8.31
C ALA A 279 5.06 -14.19 -9.58
N VAL A 280 5.38 -14.98 -10.60
CA VAL A 280 4.66 -15.00 -11.88
C VAL A 280 4.33 -16.44 -12.25
N TRP A 281 3.11 -16.66 -12.68
CA TRP A 281 2.67 -17.89 -13.30
C TRP A 281 1.94 -17.60 -14.59
N LEU A 282 2.31 -18.34 -15.63
CA LEU A 282 1.63 -18.30 -16.91
C LEU A 282 1.11 -19.70 -17.22
N SER A 283 -0.21 -19.83 -17.34
CA SER A 283 -0.92 -21.06 -17.74
C SER A 283 -1.63 -20.91 -19.07
N ASN A 284 -2.04 -22.04 -19.67
CA ASN A 284 -2.90 -22.10 -20.86
C ASN A 284 -2.40 -21.26 -22.05
N CYS A 285 -1.08 -21.21 -22.29
CA CYS A 285 -0.56 -20.46 -23.44
C CYS A 285 -0.97 -21.09 -24.76
N THR A 286 -1.11 -20.21 -25.74
CA THR A 286 -1.29 -20.55 -27.13
C THR A 286 0.02 -20.33 -27.90
N ASP A 287 0.14 -20.95 -29.08
CA ASP A 287 1.32 -20.74 -29.94
C ASP A 287 1.42 -19.27 -30.45
N ALA A 288 0.29 -18.56 -30.47
CA ALA A 288 0.20 -17.16 -30.90
C ALA A 288 0.90 -16.20 -29.92
N LEU A 289 0.91 -16.49 -28.61
CA LEU A 289 1.53 -15.62 -27.61
C LEU A 289 3.04 -15.56 -27.75
N THR A 290 3.61 -14.37 -28.01
CA THR A 290 5.05 -14.14 -27.97
C THR A 290 5.47 -13.58 -26.62
N VAL A 291 6.21 -14.36 -25.84
CA VAL A 291 6.86 -13.88 -24.60
C VAL A 291 8.22 -13.30 -24.95
N THR A 292 8.46 -12.06 -24.55
CA THR A 292 9.70 -11.32 -24.84
C THR A 292 10.13 -10.46 -23.67
N GLN A 293 11.43 -10.19 -23.60
CA GLN A 293 12.03 -9.21 -22.69
C GLN A 293 12.85 -8.16 -23.46
N ASP A 294 12.76 -8.21 -24.79
CA ASP A 294 13.42 -7.28 -25.69
C ASP A 294 12.48 -6.12 -26.00
N ILE A 295 12.91 -4.91 -25.64
CA ILE A 295 12.14 -3.68 -25.81
C ILE A 295 11.88 -3.37 -27.29
N GLU A 296 12.72 -3.85 -28.22
CA GLU A 296 12.51 -3.69 -29.66
C GLU A 296 11.38 -4.59 -30.18
N ASN A 297 11.08 -5.68 -29.46
CA ASN A 297 10.10 -6.70 -29.84
C ASN A 297 8.78 -6.61 -29.06
N ARG A 298 8.44 -5.46 -28.46
CA ARG A 298 7.18 -5.24 -27.70
C ARG A 298 5.95 -4.87 -28.55
N SER A 299 5.92 -5.22 -29.84
CA SER A 299 4.87 -4.73 -30.75
C SER A 299 3.71 -5.72 -30.88
N GLY A 300 2.48 -5.22 -30.66
CA GLY A 300 1.24 -5.91 -31.01
C GLY A 300 0.57 -6.64 -29.84
N PRO A 301 -0.73 -6.95 -29.97
CA PRO A 301 -1.56 -7.48 -28.89
C PRO A 301 -1.17 -8.91 -28.47
N ASP A 302 -0.47 -9.66 -29.33
CA ASP A 302 -0.01 -11.03 -29.07
C ASP A 302 1.31 -11.09 -28.27
N THR A 303 1.76 -9.97 -27.71
CA THR A 303 3.05 -9.89 -27.02
C THR A 303 2.87 -9.78 -25.52
N LEU A 304 3.51 -10.69 -24.79
CA LEU A 304 3.81 -10.52 -23.37
C LEU A 304 5.25 -10.01 -23.24
N TYR A 305 5.38 -8.69 -23.11
CA TYR A 305 6.63 -8.04 -22.73
C TYR A 305 6.74 -8.00 -21.21
N PHE A 306 7.77 -8.66 -20.69
CA PHE A 306 8.09 -8.63 -19.26
C PHE A 306 9.50 -8.10 -19.07
N SER A 307 9.61 -6.89 -18.53
CA SER A 307 10.91 -6.22 -18.40
C SER A 307 11.90 -7.03 -17.56
N PRO A 308 13.18 -7.14 -17.99
CA PRO A 308 14.24 -7.68 -17.15
C PRO A 308 14.56 -6.76 -15.96
N GLY A 309 14.13 -5.49 -16.00
CA GLY A 309 14.23 -4.53 -14.92
C GLY A 309 13.25 -4.78 -13.77
N ASN A 310 12.20 -5.60 -13.97
CA ASN A 310 11.26 -5.94 -12.90
C ASN A 310 11.99 -6.61 -11.72
N MET A 311 11.58 -6.28 -10.49
CA MET A 311 12.13 -6.83 -9.25
C MET A 311 11.19 -7.89 -8.71
N LEU A 312 11.62 -9.16 -8.81
CA LEU A 312 10.93 -10.29 -8.22
C LEU A 312 11.87 -10.90 -7.18
N GLY A 313 11.78 -10.44 -5.94
CA GLY A 313 12.75 -10.75 -4.89
C GLY A 313 12.20 -10.48 -3.49
N PRO A 314 12.65 -11.22 -2.47
CA PRO A 314 11.76 -11.86 -1.48
C PRO A 314 11.51 -11.06 -0.19
N HIS A 315 10.87 -11.71 0.78
CA HIS A 315 11.38 -11.65 2.16
C HIS A 315 11.95 -13.00 2.68
N THR A 316 11.53 -14.21 2.25
CA THR A 316 12.08 -15.48 2.83
C THR A 316 12.35 -16.70 1.93
N ALA A 317 12.05 -16.71 0.62
CA ALA A 317 12.25 -17.90 -0.25
C ALA A 317 12.73 -17.57 -1.69
N PRO A 318 13.39 -18.52 -2.41
CA PRO A 318 13.77 -18.30 -3.80
C PRO A 318 12.53 -18.13 -4.68
N VAL A 319 12.42 -16.95 -5.30
CA VAL A 319 11.33 -16.62 -6.22
C VAL A 319 11.27 -17.61 -7.38
N ARG A 320 10.11 -18.23 -7.55
CA ARG A 320 9.80 -19.08 -8.70
C ARG A 320 9.00 -18.28 -9.72
N THR A 321 9.41 -18.37 -10.97
CA THR A 321 8.54 -18.12 -12.10
C THR A 321 8.27 -19.47 -12.73
N SER A 322 7.02 -19.80 -13.03
CA SER A 322 6.75 -20.97 -13.86
C SER A 322 5.81 -20.58 -14.97
N ILE A 323 6.34 -20.70 -16.17
CA ILE A 323 5.56 -20.62 -17.39
C ILE A 323 5.35 -22.05 -17.81
N GLY A 324 4.11 -22.53 -17.72
CA GLY A 324 3.73 -23.89 -18.08
C GLY A 324 3.88 -24.21 -19.57
N CYS A 325 4.49 -23.30 -20.34
CA CYS A 325 4.47 -23.26 -21.78
C CYS A 325 5.90 -23.39 -22.31
N ARG A 326 6.16 -24.48 -23.03
CA ARG A 326 7.49 -24.83 -23.52
C ARG A 326 8.04 -23.74 -24.46
N GLY A 327 9.22 -23.19 -24.14
CA GLY A 327 9.91 -22.20 -24.99
C GLY A 327 9.44 -20.75 -24.83
N LYS A 328 8.62 -20.45 -23.81
CA LYS A 328 8.08 -19.12 -23.52
C LYS A 328 8.64 -18.55 -22.19
N GLU A 329 9.84 -18.95 -21.78
CA GLU A 329 10.41 -18.67 -20.45
C GLU A 329 10.73 -17.19 -20.19
N LEU A 330 10.41 -16.69 -18.99
CA LEU A 330 11.01 -15.48 -18.42
C LEU A 330 12.44 -15.82 -18.01
N ARG A 331 13.43 -15.16 -18.64
CA ARG A 331 14.84 -15.54 -18.50
C ARG A 331 15.59 -14.69 -17.49
N SER A 332 15.10 -13.49 -17.20
CA SER A 332 15.78 -12.53 -16.34
C SER A 332 14.81 -11.61 -15.63
N TRP A 333 15.17 -11.25 -14.40
CA TRP A 333 14.56 -10.22 -13.57
C TRP A 333 15.58 -9.85 -12.48
N SER A 334 15.40 -8.70 -11.85
CA SER A 334 16.20 -8.28 -10.71
C SER A 334 15.83 -9.10 -9.47
N LYS A 335 16.84 -9.66 -8.81
CA LYS A 335 16.73 -10.37 -7.51
C LYS A 335 17.21 -9.51 -6.35
N GLU A 336 17.53 -8.24 -6.60
CA GLU A 336 17.94 -7.30 -5.55
C GLU A 336 16.76 -7.01 -4.63
N GLU A 337 17.03 -6.84 -3.34
CA GLU A 337 16.03 -6.41 -2.36
C GLU A 337 15.61 -4.96 -2.62
N PRO A 338 14.30 -4.64 -2.66
CA PRO A 338 13.87 -3.27 -2.91
C PRO A 338 14.19 -2.31 -1.76
N ASN A 339 14.54 -2.83 -0.57
CA ASN A 339 14.84 -2.02 0.62
C ASN A 339 13.73 -0.99 0.90
N LEU A 340 12.48 -1.47 0.98
CA LEU A 340 11.34 -0.63 1.34
C LEU A 340 11.43 -0.21 2.81
N VAL A 341 10.82 0.92 3.17
CA VAL A 341 10.98 1.52 4.49
C VAL A 341 10.38 0.65 5.59
N MET A 342 9.08 0.36 5.52
CA MET A 342 8.36 -0.39 6.55
C MET A 342 7.33 -1.33 5.92
N VAL A 343 7.77 -2.37 5.21
CA VAL A 343 6.92 -3.47 4.74
C VAL A 343 7.27 -4.72 5.53
N ALA A 344 6.32 -5.27 6.29
CA ALA A 344 6.56 -6.46 7.10
C ALA A 344 6.73 -7.71 6.23
N GLU A 345 7.54 -8.67 6.67
CA GLU A 345 7.80 -9.93 5.94
C GLU A 345 6.55 -10.81 5.79
N THR A 346 5.56 -10.60 6.66
CA THR A 346 4.26 -11.24 6.61
C THR A 346 3.21 -10.17 6.77
N ILE A 347 2.24 -10.14 5.85
CA ILE A 347 1.08 -9.26 5.92
C ILE A 347 -0.16 -10.14 5.94
N ASN A 348 -1.06 -9.86 6.87
CA ASN A 348 -2.37 -10.49 6.91
C ASN A 348 -3.44 -9.47 6.48
N ASP A 349 -4.72 -9.77 6.69
CA ASP A 349 -5.82 -8.87 6.33
C ASP A 349 -5.95 -7.61 7.23
N THR A 350 -5.01 -7.42 8.17
CA THR A 350 -4.81 -6.19 8.94
C THR A 350 -3.34 -5.75 8.86
N VAL A 351 -3.10 -4.43 8.90
CA VAL A 351 -1.75 -3.86 8.91
C VAL A 351 -1.66 -2.86 10.04
N LEU A 352 -0.63 -3.00 10.90
CA LEU A 352 -0.41 -2.12 12.04
C LEU A 352 0.25 -0.80 11.65
N PHE A 353 1.23 -0.84 10.73
CA PHE A 353 1.83 0.34 10.12
C PHE A 353 2.65 -0.05 8.89
N ILE A 354 2.56 0.73 7.81
CA ILE A 354 3.31 0.47 6.57
C ILE A 354 3.88 1.77 5.97
N ASP A 355 5.07 1.67 5.39
CA ASP A 355 5.60 2.69 4.48
C ASP A 355 6.21 1.95 3.28
N PRO A 356 5.48 1.92 2.14
CA PRO A 356 5.87 1.14 0.97
C PRO A 356 6.92 1.87 0.10
N ARG A 357 7.38 3.05 0.51
CA ARG A 357 8.42 3.79 -0.22
C ARG A 357 9.78 3.09 -0.12
N PRO A 358 10.65 3.24 -1.13
CA PRO A 358 12.04 2.80 -1.03
C PRO A 358 12.84 3.65 -0.05
N ARG A 359 13.80 3.04 0.65
CA ARG A 359 14.82 3.79 1.42
C ARG A 359 15.67 4.63 0.47
N THR A 360 15.99 5.84 0.91
CA THR A 360 16.61 6.87 0.06
C THR A 360 18.06 6.55 -0.33
N GLY A 361 18.50 6.98 -1.52
CA GLY A 361 19.91 7.15 -1.89
C GLY A 361 20.74 5.89 -2.17
N SER A 362 20.34 4.72 -1.67
CA SER A 362 21.05 3.45 -1.91
C SER A 362 20.14 2.31 -2.37
N SER A 363 18.81 2.50 -2.32
CA SER A 363 17.87 1.46 -2.72
C SER A 363 18.08 1.05 -4.19
N PRO A 364 18.15 -0.27 -4.46
CA PRO A 364 18.07 -0.83 -5.81
C PRO A 364 16.93 -0.28 -6.67
N VAL A 365 15.84 0.17 -6.08
CA VAL A 365 14.65 0.65 -6.78
C VAL A 365 14.94 1.73 -7.83
N TYR A 366 15.96 2.57 -7.61
CA TYR A 366 16.36 3.67 -8.51
C TYR A 366 17.33 3.26 -9.64
N ARG A 367 17.53 1.94 -9.86
CA ARG A 367 18.44 1.40 -10.88
C ARG A 367 17.65 0.60 -11.91
N ALA A 368 18.13 0.58 -13.17
CA ALA A 368 17.53 -0.21 -14.25
C ALA A 368 16.01 0.05 -14.40
N VAL A 369 15.62 1.31 -14.31
CA VAL A 369 14.24 1.78 -14.49
C VAL A 369 13.94 1.81 -15.98
N ASP A 370 12.80 1.24 -16.36
CA ASP A 370 12.32 1.20 -17.72
C ASP A 370 11.82 2.57 -18.17
N ASP A 371 12.21 2.97 -19.38
CA ASP A 371 11.61 4.11 -20.06
C ASP A 371 10.15 3.80 -20.43
N VAL A 372 9.27 4.76 -20.13
CA VAL A 372 7.84 4.68 -20.44
C VAL A 372 7.49 5.64 -21.59
N PRO A 373 6.53 5.29 -22.47
CA PRO A 373 6.01 6.22 -23.47
C PRO A 373 5.44 7.49 -22.81
N ALA A 374 5.95 8.67 -23.17
CA ALA A 374 5.60 9.95 -22.54
C ALA A 374 4.25 10.54 -23.01
N ASP A 375 3.28 9.70 -23.37
CA ASP A 375 1.94 10.13 -23.79
C ASP A 375 0.93 10.10 -22.64
N PHE A 376 0.71 8.91 -22.06
CA PHE A 376 -0.08 8.68 -20.87
C PHE A 376 0.82 8.56 -19.65
N PHE A 377 1.93 7.83 -19.74
CA PHE A 377 2.78 7.54 -18.59
C PHE A 377 3.61 8.76 -18.17
N THR A 378 3.80 8.91 -16.86
CA THR A 378 4.73 9.85 -16.25
C THR A 378 6.11 9.18 -16.13
N PRO A 379 7.16 9.65 -16.82
CA PRO A 379 8.50 9.14 -16.60
C PRO A 379 8.96 9.42 -15.16
N VAL A 380 9.51 8.41 -14.51
CA VAL A 380 10.07 8.47 -13.15
C VAL A 380 11.41 7.75 -13.13
N ASP A 381 12.21 7.99 -12.08
CA ASP A 381 13.53 7.40 -11.88
C ASP A 381 13.53 6.24 -10.87
N TYR A 382 12.37 5.63 -10.63
CA TYR A 382 12.19 4.51 -9.73
C TYR A 382 11.33 3.38 -10.32
N ARG A 383 11.61 2.16 -9.89
CA ARG A 383 10.74 0.99 -10.05
C ARG A 383 9.69 0.94 -8.93
N GLY A 384 8.57 0.25 -9.14
CA GLY A 384 7.50 0.18 -8.14
C GLY A 384 6.54 1.36 -8.21
N ALA A 385 5.53 1.32 -7.34
CA ALA A 385 4.47 2.34 -7.29
C ALA A 385 4.88 3.65 -6.59
N PHE A 386 5.99 3.64 -5.84
CA PHE A 386 6.39 4.75 -4.97
C PHE A 386 7.85 5.16 -5.15
N GLY A 387 8.07 6.47 -5.26
CA GLY A 387 9.36 7.12 -5.07
C GLY A 387 9.40 7.81 -3.71
N GLU A 388 9.78 9.08 -3.66
CA GLU A 388 9.73 9.88 -2.42
C GLU A 388 8.30 10.24 -1.99
N ASP A 389 7.40 10.42 -2.98
CA ASP A 389 6.01 10.80 -2.77
C ASP A 389 5.15 9.61 -2.32
N LEU A 390 4.61 9.69 -1.10
CA LEU A 390 3.61 8.78 -0.60
C LEU A 390 2.21 9.24 -1.05
N TRP A 391 1.87 8.98 -2.31
CA TRP A 391 0.61 9.43 -2.91
C TRP A 391 -0.66 8.85 -2.25
N LEU A 392 -0.52 7.84 -1.37
CA LEU A 392 -1.61 7.34 -0.51
C LEU A 392 -2.00 8.34 0.61
N SER A 393 -1.13 9.27 0.97
CA SER A 393 -1.36 10.18 2.10
C SER A 393 -2.49 11.17 1.81
N GLY A 394 -3.25 11.50 2.84
CA GLY A 394 -4.43 12.36 2.81
C GLY A 394 -5.75 11.65 2.49
N TRP A 395 -5.72 10.59 1.67
CA TRP A 395 -6.94 10.06 1.05
C TRP A 395 -7.09 8.54 1.02
N SER A 396 -6.08 7.71 1.31
CA SER A 396 -6.29 6.25 1.32
C SER A 396 -6.97 5.76 2.60
N LEU A 397 -7.41 4.50 2.61
CA LEU A 397 -7.82 3.75 3.81
C LEU A 397 -6.69 3.72 4.84
N LEU A 398 -5.46 3.44 4.38
CA LEU A 398 -4.30 3.39 5.27
C LEU A 398 -4.05 4.76 5.94
N ASP A 399 -4.20 5.85 5.18
CA ASP A 399 -4.13 7.18 5.77
C ASP A 399 -5.34 7.47 6.66
N GLU A 400 -6.56 7.03 6.33
CA GLU A 400 -7.77 7.26 7.15
C GLU A 400 -7.59 6.80 8.60
N PHE A 401 -6.90 5.68 8.79
CA PHE A 401 -6.67 5.08 10.11
C PHE A 401 -5.27 5.29 10.68
N GLY A 402 -4.47 6.18 10.08
CA GLY A 402 -3.12 6.49 10.57
C GLY A 402 -2.16 5.30 10.53
N LEU A 403 -2.32 4.44 9.52
CA LEU A 403 -1.54 3.24 9.25
C LEU A 403 -0.33 3.48 8.35
N ILE A 404 -0.15 4.71 7.87
CA ILE A 404 1.00 5.16 7.10
C ILE A 404 1.57 6.44 7.72
N PRO A 405 2.85 6.78 7.45
CA PRO A 405 3.41 8.05 7.88
C PRO A 405 2.80 9.22 7.10
N ASP A 406 3.04 10.43 7.60
CA ASP A 406 2.96 11.64 6.78
C ASP A 406 3.92 11.53 5.58
N ASN A 407 3.75 12.40 4.59
CA ASN A 407 4.64 12.47 3.43
C ASN A 407 5.97 13.15 3.81
N VAL A 408 6.74 12.50 4.68
CA VAL A 408 8.03 12.96 5.19
C VAL A 408 9.18 12.27 4.46
N PHE A 409 10.25 13.02 4.25
CA PHE A 409 11.48 12.56 3.62
C PHE A 409 12.68 13.07 4.42
N GLY A 410 13.64 12.20 4.70
CA GLY A 410 14.75 12.52 5.59
C GLY A 410 15.81 11.42 5.63
N GLU A 411 16.84 11.65 6.44
CA GLU A 411 17.96 10.73 6.61
C GLU A 411 17.62 9.67 7.66
N PHE A 412 17.52 8.41 7.24
CA PHE A 412 17.34 7.28 8.15
C PHE A 412 18.57 7.09 9.02
N GLN A 413 18.34 6.98 10.33
CA GLN A 413 19.34 6.56 11.30
C GLN A 413 19.06 5.10 11.63
N GLU A 414 20.08 4.25 11.58
CA GLU A 414 19.90 2.80 11.61
C GLU A 414 21.03 2.11 12.39
N GLY A 415 20.70 0.96 12.98
CA GLY A 415 21.66 0.06 13.59
C GLY A 415 22.42 0.68 14.77
N VAL A 416 23.75 0.52 14.76
CA VAL A 416 24.62 0.88 15.88
C VAL A 416 25.59 1.98 15.47
N ILE A 417 25.51 3.12 16.16
CA ILE A 417 26.47 4.23 16.09
C ILE A 417 27.69 3.85 16.95
N GLN A 418 28.75 3.37 16.29
CA GLN A 418 29.96 2.83 16.93
C GLN A 418 31.01 3.88 17.31
N SER A 419 30.88 5.11 16.82
CA SER A 419 31.80 6.22 17.08
C SER A 419 31.05 7.54 17.15
N ASP A 420 31.72 8.59 17.62
CA ASP A 420 31.12 9.92 17.73
C ASP A 420 30.41 10.36 16.43
N ALA A 421 29.18 10.84 16.58
CA ALA A 421 28.31 11.23 15.47
C ALA A 421 27.62 12.56 15.78
N THR A 422 27.16 13.26 14.73
CA THR A 422 26.41 14.50 14.86
C THR A 422 25.15 14.48 14.01
N TRP A 423 24.00 14.65 14.63
CA TRP A 423 22.72 14.90 13.97
C TRP A 423 22.50 16.40 13.83
N ARG A 424 22.27 16.84 12.60
CA ARG A 424 22.29 18.26 12.22
C ARG A 424 20.89 18.85 12.24
N SER A 425 20.82 20.16 12.47
CA SER A 425 19.54 20.88 12.51
C SER A 425 18.96 21.22 11.13
N ASP A 426 19.74 21.05 10.06
CA ASP A 426 19.33 21.22 8.66
C ASP A 426 18.88 19.90 7.99
N THR A 427 18.88 18.79 8.75
CA THR A 427 18.45 17.47 8.29
C THR A 427 17.26 16.99 9.13
N LEU A 428 16.22 16.44 8.48
CA LEU A 428 15.21 15.66 9.17
C LEU A 428 15.77 14.25 9.39
N HIS A 429 15.89 13.82 10.64
CA HIS A 429 16.36 12.48 10.98
C HIS A 429 15.17 11.55 11.20
N LEU A 430 15.21 10.35 10.63
CA LEU A 430 14.13 9.35 10.69
C LEU A 430 14.59 8.10 11.43
N LEU A 431 13.78 7.61 12.38
CA LEU A 431 14.01 6.34 13.09
C LEU A 431 12.95 5.32 12.66
N ALA A 432 13.35 4.32 11.86
CA ALA A 432 12.46 3.23 11.44
C ALA A 432 12.73 1.90 12.19
N ASP A 433 13.78 1.85 13.00
CA ASP A 433 14.11 0.75 13.91
C ASP A 433 14.72 1.38 15.18
N GLN A 434 15.11 0.55 16.13
CA GLN A 434 15.90 0.89 17.30
C GLN A 434 17.33 1.26 16.86
N VAL A 435 17.77 2.46 17.23
CA VAL A 435 19.11 2.98 16.95
C VAL A 435 19.91 3.03 18.24
N PHE A 436 21.07 2.38 18.25
CA PHE A 436 21.91 2.24 19.43
C PHE A 436 23.14 3.13 19.32
N VAL A 437 23.44 3.90 20.37
CA VAL A 437 24.73 4.60 20.52
C VAL A 437 25.59 3.74 21.43
N ALA A 438 26.64 3.16 20.84
CA ALA A 438 27.45 2.15 21.51
C ALA A 438 28.33 2.74 22.61
N SER A 439 28.68 1.89 23.58
CA SER A 439 29.63 2.25 24.65
C SER A 439 30.91 2.91 24.11
N GLY A 440 31.29 4.06 24.67
CA GLY A 440 32.43 4.86 24.23
C GLY A 440 32.14 5.87 23.11
N ALA A 441 30.97 5.82 22.46
CA ALA A 441 30.55 6.82 21.47
C ALA A 441 29.72 7.96 22.10
N THR A 442 29.80 9.13 21.49
CA THR A 442 28.98 10.30 21.81
C THR A 442 28.12 10.71 20.62
N LEU A 443 26.79 10.73 20.81
CA LEU A 443 25.86 11.32 19.84
C LEU A 443 25.61 12.78 20.18
N THR A 444 26.02 13.70 19.31
CA THR A 444 25.72 15.13 19.41
C THR A 444 24.50 15.49 18.56
N ILE A 445 23.53 16.21 19.12
CA ILE A 445 22.33 16.65 18.39
C ILE A 445 22.29 18.17 18.42
N GLN A 446 22.26 18.79 17.23
CA GLN A 446 22.30 20.25 17.12
C GLN A 446 20.99 20.92 17.58
N PRO A 447 21.06 22.13 18.18
CA PRO A 447 19.88 22.90 18.54
C PRO A 447 18.90 23.11 17.37
N GLY A 448 17.63 22.79 17.59
CA GLY A 448 16.58 22.90 16.58
C GLY A 448 16.47 21.70 15.63
N ALA A 449 17.26 20.63 15.83
CA ALA A 449 17.08 19.40 15.08
C ALA A 449 15.71 18.77 15.37
N VAL A 450 15.15 18.13 14.33
CA VAL A 450 13.90 17.38 14.40
C VAL A 450 14.20 15.93 14.06
N ILE A 451 13.79 15.05 14.95
CA ILE A 451 13.90 13.60 14.81
C ILE A 451 12.47 13.06 14.81
N LYS A 452 12.09 12.35 13.75
CA LYS A 452 10.80 11.68 13.66
C LYS A 452 10.99 10.16 13.71
N ALA A 453 10.13 9.46 14.43
CA ALA A 453 10.19 8.01 14.55
C ALA A 453 8.89 7.36 14.04
N TYR A 454 9.07 6.20 13.42
CA TYR A 454 8.00 5.33 12.94
C TYR A 454 7.35 4.57 14.10
N ARG A 455 6.12 4.09 13.86
CA ARG A 455 5.45 3.12 14.74
C ARG A 455 6.09 1.74 14.59
N ASP A 456 5.87 0.87 15.58
CA ASP A 456 6.06 -0.56 15.37
C ASP A 456 5.11 -1.04 14.25
N ASN A 457 5.63 -1.85 13.33
CA ASN A 457 4.88 -2.48 12.25
C ASN A 457 4.35 -3.88 12.63
N GLY A 458 4.40 -4.25 13.91
CA GLY A 458 4.03 -5.57 14.42
C GLY A 458 5.21 -6.51 14.65
N SER A 459 6.44 -6.00 14.52
CA SER A 459 7.66 -6.74 14.83
C SER A 459 7.90 -6.92 16.32
N GLY A 460 7.18 -6.20 17.18
CA GLY A 460 7.45 -6.12 18.62
C GLY A 460 8.67 -5.26 18.94
N ARG A 461 9.18 -4.48 17.98
CA ARG A 461 10.37 -3.63 18.12
C ARG A 461 10.02 -2.19 17.76
N ALA A 462 9.51 -1.45 18.74
CA ALA A 462 9.20 -0.04 18.58
C ALA A 462 10.47 0.77 18.22
N PRO A 463 10.47 1.55 17.12
CA PRO A 463 11.59 2.41 16.76
C PRO A 463 11.93 3.40 17.88
N SER A 464 13.20 3.45 18.28
CA SER A 464 13.65 4.24 19.45
C SER A 464 15.10 4.67 19.31
N LEU A 465 15.51 5.66 20.10
CA LEU A 465 16.92 6.01 20.27
C LEU A 465 17.41 5.48 21.62
N VAL A 466 18.45 4.64 21.60
CA VAL A 466 19.00 3.97 22.78
C VAL A 466 20.46 4.40 22.97
N ILE A 467 20.75 5.08 24.07
CA ILE A 467 22.09 5.42 24.51
C ILE A 467 22.55 4.33 25.47
N GLU A 468 23.44 3.45 25.01
CA GLU A 468 23.90 2.30 25.80
C GLU A 468 24.78 2.72 26.98
N ARG A 469 24.93 1.81 27.95
CA ARG A 469 25.82 2.01 29.10
C ARG A 469 27.25 2.35 28.65
N GLY A 470 27.72 3.53 29.08
CA GLY A 470 29.05 4.05 28.76
C GLY A 470 29.11 4.88 27.47
N ALA A 471 27.99 5.03 26.77
CA ALA A 471 27.80 6.02 25.70
C ALA A 471 27.30 7.36 26.26
N LYS A 472 27.26 8.38 25.41
CA LYS A 472 26.72 9.70 25.76
C LYS A 472 25.80 10.28 24.69
N ILE A 473 24.85 11.09 25.14
CA ILE A 473 24.06 11.99 24.29
C ILE A 473 24.33 13.45 24.67
N LEU A 474 24.63 14.31 23.70
CA LEU A 474 24.74 15.75 23.86
C LEU A 474 23.64 16.42 23.04
N ALA A 475 22.45 16.56 23.63
CA ALA A 475 21.30 17.23 23.04
C ALA A 475 21.09 18.58 23.73
N GLU A 476 21.90 19.56 23.36
CA GLU A 476 21.93 20.90 23.95
C GLU A 476 21.10 21.89 23.12
N GLY A 477 19.78 21.71 23.12
CA GLY A 477 18.83 22.64 22.52
C GLY A 477 18.84 24.03 23.18
N ARG A 478 18.04 24.96 22.62
CA ARG A 478 17.82 26.30 23.19
C ARG A 478 16.34 26.61 23.29
N ALA A 479 15.96 27.55 24.15
CA ALA A 479 14.57 27.99 24.28
C ALA A 479 13.93 28.43 22.94
N ASP A 480 14.71 29.08 22.07
CA ASP A 480 14.28 29.53 20.74
C ASP A 480 14.44 28.45 19.65
N ARG A 481 15.23 27.40 19.92
CA ARG A 481 15.55 26.30 19.01
C ARG A 481 15.65 24.98 19.77
N PRO A 482 14.51 24.47 20.30
CA PRO A 482 14.50 23.22 21.05
C PRO A 482 14.73 22.04 20.10
N ILE A 483 15.36 20.98 20.60
CA ILE A 483 15.46 19.71 19.88
C ILE A 483 14.14 18.97 20.05
N THR A 484 13.57 18.44 18.98
CA THR A 484 12.25 17.78 19.02
C THR A 484 12.33 16.36 18.49
N PHE A 485 12.02 15.39 19.34
CA PHE A 485 11.72 14.01 18.98
C PHE A 485 10.21 13.84 18.90
N THR A 486 9.69 13.30 17.80
CA THR A 486 8.24 13.18 17.58
C THR A 486 7.89 12.05 16.60
N SER A 487 6.61 11.92 16.27
CA SER A 487 6.09 10.87 15.39
C SER A 487 6.18 11.25 13.90
N VAL A 488 6.30 10.24 13.04
CA VAL A 488 6.14 10.41 11.58
C VAL A 488 4.68 10.53 11.14
N LEU A 489 3.70 10.29 12.01
CA LEU A 489 2.29 10.33 11.63
C LEU A 489 1.87 11.67 11.05
N ASN A 490 0.90 11.61 10.13
CA ASN A 490 0.21 12.79 9.65
C ASN A 490 -0.35 13.58 10.83
N PRO A 491 -0.14 14.91 10.89
CA PRO A 491 -0.66 15.75 11.97
C PRO A 491 -2.16 15.59 12.27
N ARG A 492 -2.97 15.16 11.29
CA ARG A 492 -4.40 14.89 11.50
C ARG A 492 -4.68 13.74 12.49
N HIS A 493 -3.70 12.86 12.68
CA HIS A 493 -3.75 11.72 13.61
C HIS A 493 -3.08 12.01 14.95
N LEU A 494 -2.63 13.25 15.15
CA LEU A 494 -2.00 13.70 16.39
C LEU A 494 -2.95 14.65 17.16
N PRO A 495 -2.97 14.61 18.50
CA PRO A 495 -2.12 13.81 19.37
C PRO A 495 -2.55 12.33 19.43
N ALA A 496 -1.57 11.43 19.31
CA ALA A 496 -1.72 10.01 19.59
C ALA A 496 -0.63 9.57 20.57
N ARG A 497 -0.94 8.64 21.47
CA ARG A 497 0.02 8.09 22.44
C ARG A 497 0.62 6.82 21.88
N GLY A 498 1.82 6.47 22.33
CA GLY A 498 2.34 5.13 22.04
C GLY A 498 2.85 4.98 20.60
N THR A 499 3.29 6.06 19.94
CA THR A 499 3.48 6.04 18.48
C THR A 499 4.89 5.70 18.03
N TRP A 500 5.82 5.54 18.97
CA TRP A 500 7.21 5.12 18.76
C TRP A 500 7.88 4.86 20.11
N GLY A 501 8.98 4.11 20.17
CA GLY A 501 9.56 3.62 21.41
C GLY A 501 10.16 4.67 22.35
N GLY A 502 10.42 5.90 21.92
CA GLY A 502 10.95 6.96 22.79
C GLY A 502 12.49 7.03 22.85
N VAL A 503 13.01 7.76 23.84
CA VAL A 503 14.45 7.95 24.07
C VAL A 503 14.88 7.22 25.35
N VAL A 504 15.82 6.28 25.22
CA VAL A 504 16.32 5.44 26.32
C VAL A 504 17.78 5.81 26.60
N ILE A 505 18.09 6.20 27.84
CA ILE A 505 19.45 6.57 28.26
C ILE A 505 19.87 5.69 29.42
N LEU A 506 20.89 4.87 29.18
CA LEU A 506 21.38 3.86 30.13
C LEU A 506 22.77 4.26 30.62
N GLY A 507 22.89 4.43 31.93
CA GLY A 507 24.12 4.80 32.61
C GLY A 507 24.76 3.66 33.40
N ASN A 508 25.94 3.92 33.91
CA ASN A 508 26.72 3.03 34.79
C ASN A 508 26.55 3.39 36.30
N GLY A 509 25.48 4.10 36.62
CA GLY A 509 25.13 4.58 37.95
C GLY A 509 24.74 3.48 38.93
N LEU A 510 24.53 3.88 40.20
CA LEU A 510 24.20 2.95 41.27
C LEU A 510 22.78 2.38 41.10
N THR A 511 22.63 1.06 41.31
CA THR A 511 21.33 0.42 41.53
C THR A 511 21.40 -0.54 42.72
N SER A 512 20.26 -0.86 43.32
CA SER A 512 20.19 -1.84 44.41
C SER A 512 20.46 -3.29 43.96
N LYS A 513 20.36 -3.56 42.66
CA LYS A 513 20.58 -4.89 42.05
C LYS A 513 21.91 -5.01 41.30
N GLY A 514 22.71 -3.94 41.25
CA GLY A 514 23.91 -3.86 40.41
C GLY A 514 23.56 -3.62 38.94
N VAL A 515 23.96 -4.52 38.06
CA VAL A 515 23.62 -4.47 36.63
C VAL A 515 22.25 -5.12 36.39
N SER A 516 21.42 -4.51 35.56
CA SER A 516 20.12 -5.07 35.15
C SER A 516 19.82 -4.73 33.70
N ASN A 517 18.82 -5.41 33.11
CA ASN A 517 18.35 -5.12 31.76
C ASN A 517 17.20 -4.12 31.81
N VAL A 518 17.19 -3.17 30.89
CA VAL A 518 16.06 -2.27 30.70
C VAL A 518 14.87 -3.05 30.15
N GLU A 519 13.67 -2.69 30.57
CA GLU A 519 12.45 -3.24 30.03
C GLU A 519 12.22 -2.74 28.59
N GLY A 520 11.48 -3.50 27.79
CA GLY A 520 11.15 -3.15 26.41
C GLY A 520 12.29 -3.34 25.40
N LEU A 521 13.52 -3.64 25.84
CA LEU A 521 14.66 -3.92 24.97
C LEU A 521 15.35 -5.23 25.40
N GLU A 522 15.61 -6.11 24.44
CA GLU A 522 16.23 -7.41 24.71
C GLU A 522 17.73 -7.28 24.99
N GLY A 523 18.15 -7.69 26.19
CA GLY A 523 19.58 -7.81 26.54
C GLY A 523 20.35 -6.49 26.71
N VAL A 524 19.65 -5.36 26.82
CA VAL A 524 20.29 -4.03 26.92
C VAL A 524 20.47 -3.63 28.39
N GLU A 525 21.72 -3.59 28.83
CA GLU A 525 22.07 -3.40 30.25
C GLU A 525 22.17 -1.94 30.69
N TYR A 526 21.80 -1.68 31.95
CA TYR A 526 22.08 -0.46 32.69
C TYR A 526 22.57 -0.78 34.11
N GLY A 527 23.09 0.25 34.78
CA GLY A 527 23.55 0.16 36.16
C GLY A 527 24.98 -0.34 36.30
N GLY A 528 25.52 -0.11 37.49
CA GLY A 528 26.90 -0.38 37.87
C GLY A 528 27.22 0.19 39.25
N ASN A 529 28.42 0.72 39.40
CA ASN A 529 28.96 1.18 40.67
C ASN A 529 29.46 2.63 40.65
N ASN A 530 29.16 3.40 39.61
CA ASN A 530 29.67 4.76 39.43
C ASN A 530 28.62 5.83 39.75
N PRO A 531 28.55 6.37 40.98
CA PRO A 531 27.59 7.43 41.31
C PRO A 531 27.77 8.70 40.46
N ASP A 532 28.98 8.93 39.94
CA ASP A 532 29.35 10.08 39.11
C ASP A 532 29.31 9.75 37.61
N ASP A 533 28.53 8.75 37.20
CA ASP A 533 28.32 8.46 35.78
C ASP A 533 27.79 9.69 35.03
N ASP A 534 28.26 9.84 33.80
CA ASP A 534 27.96 10.96 32.92
C ASP A 534 27.45 10.37 31.60
N SER A 535 26.13 10.24 31.49
CA SER A 535 25.44 9.76 30.30
C SER A 535 25.15 10.91 29.31
N GLY A 536 25.59 12.14 29.62
CA GLY A 536 25.48 13.31 28.75
C GLY A 536 24.49 14.39 29.22
N VAL A 537 23.96 15.15 28.25
CA VAL A 537 23.18 16.37 28.45
C VAL A 537 21.91 16.36 27.61
N LEU A 538 20.78 16.63 28.25
CA LEU A 538 19.53 17.03 27.60
C LEU A 538 19.17 18.45 28.07
N THR A 539 19.18 19.42 27.16
CA THR A 539 18.79 20.80 27.45
C THR A 539 17.81 21.33 26.40
N TYR A 540 16.65 21.87 26.80
CA TYR A 540 15.57 22.29 25.88
C TYR A 540 15.21 21.21 24.85
N VAL A 541 14.85 20.04 25.35
CA VAL A 541 14.48 18.87 24.54
C VAL A 541 12.99 18.60 24.70
N ARG A 542 12.32 18.29 23.60
CA ARG A 542 10.93 17.84 23.54
C ARG A 542 10.89 16.41 23.05
N VAL A 543 10.17 15.56 23.77
CA VAL A 543 9.91 14.18 23.38
C VAL A 543 8.40 13.98 23.38
N TRP A 544 7.81 13.93 22.19
CA TRP A 544 6.37 13.87 22.01
C TRP A 544 5.93 12.51 21.47
N TYR A 545 4.81 12.02 21.97
CA TYR A 545 4.11 10.81 21.49
C TYR A 545 4.91 9.51 21.62
N GLY A 546 6.00 9.53 22.40
CA GLY A 546 6.90 8.40 22.60
C GLY A 546 6.46 7.46 23.72
N GLY A 547 7.10 6.30 23.73
CA GLY A 547 6.76 5.15 24.54
C GLY A 547 5.93 4.15 23.73
N ASP A 548 5.99 2.88 24.10
CA ASP A 548 5.21 1.83 23.45
C ASP A 548 5.01 0.64 24.39
N LYS A 549 3.88 -0.06 24.23
CA LYS A 549 3.57 -1.29 24.95
C LYS A 549 3.84 -2.48 24.05
N ILE A 550 4.99 -3.12 24.25
CA ILE A 550 5.42 -4.26 23.43
C ILE A 550 4.69 -5.54 23.85
N ALA A 551 4.59 -5.79 25.16
CA ALA A 551 3.81 -6.90 25.72
C ALA A 551 3.31 -6.53 27.13
N PRO A 552 2.42 -7.33 27.77
CA PRO A 552 2.10 -7.13 29.18
C PRO A 552 3.39 -7.17 30.03
N ASP A 553 3.60 -6.14 30.86
CA ASP A 553 4.80 -5.98 31.69
C ASP A 553 6.11 -5.92 30.86
N ASN A 554 6.00 -5.40 29.64
CA ASN A 554 7.12 -5.12 28.75
C ASN A 554 6.87 -3.84 27.95
N GLU A 555 7.21 -2.69 28.52
CA GLU A 555 7.00 -1.38 27.92
C GLU A 555 8.29 -0.56 27.75
N ILE A 556 8.32 0.31 26.73
CA ILE A 556 9.29 1.40 26.64
C ILE A 556 8.60 2.72 26.99
N ASN A 557 9.24 3.55 27.82
CA ASN A 557 8.72 4.87 28.17
C ASN A 557 9.05 5.91 27.10
N GLY A 558 8.29 7.03 27.05
CA GLY A 558 8.65 8.17 26.21
C GLY A 558 10.08 8.67 26.45
N VAL A 559 10.50 8.71 27.72
CA VAL A 559 11.92 8.87 28.09
C VAL A 559 12.26 7.92 29.23
N THR A 560 13.35 7.15 29.07
CA THR A 560 13.86 6.24 30.10
C THR A 560 15.25 6.69 30.57
N PHE A 561 15.43 6.82 31.89
CA PHE A 561 16.74 7.01 32.52
C PHE A 561 17.10 5.78 33.37
N GLY A 562 17.89 4.88 32.79
CA GLY A 562 18.36 3.67 33.48
C GLY A 562 19.68 3.93 34.21
N ALA A 563 19.64 4.18 35.52
CA ALA A 563 20.82 4.40 36.37
C ALA A 563 21.84 5.41 35.80
N VAL A 564 21.38 6.57 35.33
CA VAL A 564 22.26 7.69 34.99
C VAL A 564 22.87 8.29 36.26
N GLY A 565 24.13 8.74 36.19
CA GLY A 565 24.85 9.26 37.36
C GLY A 565 24.73 10.77 37.56
N ALA A 566 25.32 11.26 38.65
CA ALA A 566 25.19 12.65 39.12
C ALA A 566 25.77 13.72 38.18
N ARG A 567 26.54 13.32 37.16
CA ARG A 567 27.08 14.23 36.15
C ARG A 567 26.22 14.34 34.90
N THR A 568 25.19 13.51 34.77
CA THR A 568 24.20 13.61 33.68
C THR A 568 23.31 14.83 33.91
N VAL A 569 23.15 15.68 32.89
CA VAL A 569 22.38 16.93 33.00
C VAL A 569 21.05 16.78 32.26
N VAL A 570 19.96 17.07 32.96
CA VAL A 570 18.62 17.20 32.38
C VAL A 570 18.05 18.54 32.79
N ASP A 571 17.88 19.44 31.82
CA ASP A 571 17.46 20.82 32.05
C ASP A 571 16.42 21.24 30.99
N HIS A 572 15.21 21.63 31.37
CA HIS A 572 14.13 21.93 30.41
C HIS A 572 13.81 20.77 29.44
N LEU A 573 13.49 19.59 29.99
CA LEU A 573 12.93 18.46 29.23
C LEU A 573 11.39 18.50 29.27
N GLU A 574 10.76 18.46 28.11
CA GLU A 574 9.31 18.31 27.94
C GLU A 574 9.00 16.92 27.39
N VAL A 575 8.08 16.20 28.03
CA VAL A 575 7.57 14.89 27.57
C VAL A 575 6.05 14.98 27.52
N ALA A 576 5.45 14.67 26.35
CA ALA A 576 4.01 14.84 26.12
C ALA A 576 3.38 13.71 25.31
#